data_AF-A0A522AFP0-F1
#
_entry.id   AF-A0A522AFP0-F1
#
_cell.length_a   1.000
_cell.length_b   1.000
_cell.length_c   1.000
_cell.angle_alpha   90.00
_cell.angle_beta   90.00
_cell.angle_gamma   90.00
#
_symmetry.space_group_name_H-M   'P 1'
#
loop_
_entity.id
_entity.type
_entity.pdbx_description
1 polymer ?
#
loop_
_entity_poly.entity_id
_entity_poly.type
_entity_poly.pdbx_seq_one_letter_code
_entity_poly.pdbx_strand_id
1 'polypeptide(L)'
;MLWPLLIVGVGSVLYWHFTDDVRPYAIVQFLPAILVSLMCWLFPAHVGPRETHVGTLLVGYGIAKILEAADSLVWRSLSFTVSGHSLKHIAAAASCIAILAFIQKPYHEP
;
A
#
# COMPACT_ATOMS: atom_id res chain seq x y z
N MET A 1 10.59 5.71 15.65
CA MET A 1 10.55 4.49 16.50
C MET A 1 9.33 3.66 16.07
N LEU A 2 9.47 2.70 15.14
CA LEU A 2 8.33 1.99 14.50
C LEU A 2 8.11 0.56 15.01
N TRP A 3 8.99 0.07 15.89
CA TRP A 3 8.93 -1.30 16.42
C TRP A 3 7.63 -1.70 17.11
N PRO A 4 6.87 -0.83 17.82
CA PRO A 4 5.61 -1.28 18.41
C PRO A 4 4.61 -1.70 17.33
N LEU A 5 4.58 -0.99 16.20
CA LEU A 5 3.73 -1.34 15.06
C LEU A 5 4.20 -2.63 14.38
N LEU A 6 5.52 -2.87 14.31
CA LEU A 6 6.04 -4.13 13.79
C LEU A 6 5.63 -5.32 14.67
N ILE A 7 5.70 -5.17 16.00
CA ILE A 7 5.25 -6.19 16.95
C ILE A 7 3.76 -6.45 16.78
N VAL A 8 2.93 -5.41 16.64
CA VAL A 8 1.49 -5.56 16.37
C VAL A 8 1.25 -6.27 15.04
N GLY A 9 2.02 -5.94 14.00
CA GLY A 9 1.93 -6.62 12.70
C GLY A 9 2.23 -8.11 12.79
N VAL A 10 3.37 -8.48 13.38
CA VAL A 10 3.75 -9.89 13.59
C VAL A 10 2.73 -10.59 14.49
N GLY A 11 2.33 -9.95 15.58
CA GLY A 11 1.32 -10.45 16.51
C GLY A 11 -0.02 -10.72 15.84
N SER A 12 -0.45 -9.88 14.90
CA SER A 12 -1.71 -10.07 14.16
C SER A 12 -1.70 -11.33 13.28
N VAL A 13 -0.55 -11.66 12.69
CA VAL A 13 -0.37 -12.87 11.88
C VAL A 13 -0.31 -14.12 12.77
N LEU A 14 0.44 -14.05 13.88
CA LEU A 14 0.49 -15.14 14.85
C LEU A 14 -0.90 -15.42 15.43
N TYR A 15 -1.65 -14.37 15.77
CA TYR A 15 -3.02 -14.49 16.26
C TYR A 15 -3.90 -15.20 15.24
N TRP A 16 -3.91 -14.73 13.98
CA TRP A 16 -4.65 -15.40 12.90
C TRP A 16 -4.27 -16.88 12.79
N HIS A 17 -2.98 -17.22 12.83
CA HIS A 17 -2.51 -18.60 12.74
C HIS A 17 -3.05 -19.51 13.86
N PHE A 18 -3.26 -18.98 15.07
CA PHE A 18 -3.75 -19.78 16.21
C PHE A 18 -5.28 -19.77 16.36
N THR A 19 -5.96 -18.72 15.91
CA THR A 19 -7.41 -18.54 16.16
C THR A 19 -8.27 -18.56 14.91
N ASP A 20 -7.67 -18.70 13.72
CA ASP A 20 -8.31 -18.59 12.39
C ASP A 20 -9.07 -17.26 12.17
N ASP A 21 -8.83 -16.26 13.02
CA ASP A 21 -9.51 -14.96 12.97
C ASP A 21 -8.62 -13.92 12.25
N VAL A 22 -9.01 -13.58 11.03
CA VAL A 22 -8.30 -12.65 10.15
C VAL A 22 -8.54 -11.17 10.49
N ARG A 23 -9.48 -10.85 11.38
CA ARG A 23 -9.91 -9.45 11.63
C ARG A 23 -8.75 -8.56 12.11
N PRO A 24 -7.91 -8.97 13.07
CA PRO A 24 -6.79 -8.12 13.52
C PRO A 24 -5.78 -7.86 12.41
N TYR A 25 -5.49 -8.86 11.58
CA TYR A 25 -4.61 -8.73 10.43
C TYR A 25 -5.17 -7.75 9.39
N ALA A 26 -6.47 -7.86 9.09
CA ALA A 26 -7.15 -6.92 8.18
C ALA A 26 -7.07 -5.48 8.70
N ILE A 27 -7.27 -5.25 10.00
CA ILE A 27 -7.14 -3.91 10.60
C ILE A 27 -5.73 -3.36 10.39
N VAL A 28 -4.69 -4.14 10.72
CA VAL A 28 -3.29 -3.70 10.53
C VAL A 28 -2.98 -3.40 9.07
N GLN A 29 -3.57 -4.16 8.13
CA GLN A 29 -3.31 -4.02 6.71
C GLN A 29 -4.02 -2.81 6.06
N PHE A 30 -5.26 -2.52 6.45
CA PHE A 30 -6.11 -1.53 5.77
C PHE A 30 -6.27 -0.21 6.55
N LEU A 31 -6.25 -0.25 7.90
CA LEU A 31 -6.47 0.93 8.72
C LEU A 31 -5.46 2.05 8.43
N PRO A 32 -4.14 1.79 8.27
CA PRO A 32 -3.18 2.85 7.96
C PRO A 32 -3.48 3.54 6.62
N ALA A 33 -3.87 2.77 5.60
CA ALA A 33 -4.20 3.33 4.28
C ALA A 33 -5.45 4.22 4.34
N ILE A 34 -6.48 3.80 5.07
CA ILE A 34 -7.70 4.58 5.30
C ILE A 34 -7.39 5.86 6.08
N LEU A 35 -6.64 5.75 7.17
CA LEU A 35 -6.27 6.89 8.01
C LEU A 35 -5.44 7.91 7.23
N VAL A 36 -4.45 7.47 6.46
CA VAL A 36 -3.64 8.37 5.62
C VAL A 36 -4.51 9.08 4.58
N SER A 37 -5.43 8.35 3.92
CA SER A 37 -6.38 8.94 2.96
C SER A 37 -7.27 9.99 3.63
N LEU A 38 -7.82 9.66 4.81
CA LEU A 38 -8.68 10.53 5.58
C LEU A 38 -7.94 11.78 6.06
N MET A 39 -6.70 11.63 6.54
CA MET A 39 -5.87 12.75 6.96
C MET A 39 -5.56 13.70 5.79
N CYS A 40 -5.25 13.17 4.60
CA CYS A 40 -5.06 14.00 3.42
C CYS A 40 -6.33 14.73 2.98
N TRP A 41 -7.50 14.11 3.16
CA TRP A 41 -8.78 14.73 2.81
C TRP A 41 -9.23 15.79 3.82
N LEU A 42 -9.07 15.53 5.12
CA LEU A 42 -9.49 16.45 6.19
C LEU A 42 -8.49 17.58 6.42
N PHE A 43 -7.20 17.34 6.17
CA PHE A 43 -6.11 18.29 6.39
C PHE A 43 -5.34 18.54 5.08
N PRO A 44 -5.95 19.19 4.09
CA PRO A 44 -5.26 19.58 2.86
C PRO A 44 -4.04 20.44 3.21
N ALA A 45 -2.90 20.10 2.61
CA ALA A 45 -1.64 20.74 2.95
C ALA A 45 -1.61 22.14 2.33
N HIS A 46 -1.42 23.18 3.14
CA HIS A 46 -1.35 24.57 2.66
C HIS A 46 -0.03 24.89 1.91
N VAL A 47 0.84 23.90 1.73
CA VAL A 47 2.17 24.03 1.09
C VAL A 47 2.44 22.84 0.16
N GLY A 48 2.30 23.08 -1.15
CA GLY A 48 2.83 22.25 -2.24
C GLY A 48 2.02 21.00 -2.64
N PRO A 49 2.41 20.32 -3.75
CA PRO A 49 1.65 19.24 -4.42
C PRO A 49 1.58 17.90 -3.66
N ARG A 50 1.51 17.96 -2.33
CA ARG A 50 1.54 16.82 -1.41
C ARG A 50 0.34 15.88 -1.55
N GLU A 51 -0.80 16.42 -1.97
CA GLU A 51 -2.07 15.70 -2.13
C GLU A 51 -2.02 14.73 -3.33
N THR A 52 -1.38 15.14 -4.43
CA THR A 52 -1.18 14.30 -5.62
C THR A 52 -0.25 13.10 -5.34
N HIS A 53 0.63 13.20 -4.33
CA HIS A 53 1.59 12.14 -3.98
C HIS A 53 0.94 10.97 -3.23
N VAL A 54 0.05 11.28 -2.28
CA VAL A 54 -0.69 10.25 -1.54
C VAL A 54 -1.69 9.54 -2.44
N GLY A 55 -2.32 10.26 -3.38
CA GLY A 55 -3.14 9.63 -4.42
C GLY A 55 -2.38 8.55 -5.21
N THR A 56 -1.15 8.83 -5.63
CA THR A 56 -0.31 7.86 -6.38
C THR A 56 0.03 6.61 -5.55
N LEU A 57 0.28 6.77 -4.25
CA LEU A 57 0.47 5.65 -3.31
C LEU A 57 -0.78 4.79 -3.20
N LEU A 58 -1.92 5.43 -2.98
CA LEU A 58 -3.19 4.75 -2.76
C LEU A 58 -3.65 4.00 -4.02
N VAL A 59 -3.47 4.59 -5.20
CA VAL A 59 -3.74 3.92 -6.48
C VAL A 59 -2.83 2.70 -6.64
N GLY A 60 -1.53 2.84 -6.39
CA GLY A 60 -0.60 1.71 -6.43
C GLY A 60 -0.94 0.59 -5.47
N TYR A 61 -1.25 0.95 -4.23
CA TYR A 61 -1.71 0.02 -3.20
C TYR A 61 -3.02 -0.67 -3.61
N GLY A 62 -3.98 0.07 -4.15
CA GLY A 62 -5.23 -0.46 -4.68
C GLY A 62 -5.00 -1.46 -5.80
N ILE A 63 -4.17 -1.12 -6.79
CA ILE A 63 -3.77 -2.02 -7.88
C ILE A 63 -3.09 -3.28 -7.31
N ALA A 64 -2.18 -3.13 -6.35
CA ALA A 64 -1.51 -4.25 -5.70
C ALA A 64 -2.51 -5.20 -4.99
N LYS A 65 -3.53 -4.66 -4.30
CA LYS A 65 -4.57 -5.46 -3.64
C LYS A 65 -5.51 -6.13 -4.65
N ILE A 66 -5.83 -5.47 -5.77
CA ILE A 66 -6.62 -6.07 -6.85
C ILE A 66 -5.85 -7.24 -7.47
N LEU A 67 -4.55 -7.06 -7.75
CA LEU A 67 -3.69 -8.12 -8.28
C LEU A 67 -3.54 -9.29 -7.32
N GLU A 68 -3.46 -9.00 -6.01
CA GLU A 68 -3.46 -10.04 -4.97
C GLU A 68 -4.78 -10.83 -4.92
N ALA A 69 -5.92 -10.14 -5.00
CA ALA A 69 -7.23 -10.80 -5.01
C ALA A 69 -7.48 -11.59 -6.31
N ALA A 70 -6.95 -11.10 -7.42
CA ALA A 70 -7.05 -11.71 -8.73
C ALA A 70 -5.92 -12.71 -9.02
N ASP A 71 -5.13 -13.14 -8.02
CA ASP A 71 -3.92 -13.92 -8.22
C ASP A 71 -4.14 -15.17 -9.10
N SER A 72 -5.16 -15.96 -8.77
CA SER A 72 -5.52 -17.17 -9.54
C SER A 72 -6.01 -16.87 -10.97
N LEU A 73 -6.68 -15.74 -11.17
CA LEU A 73 -7.15 -15.30 -12.48
C LEU A 73 -5.95 -14.87 -13.34
N VAL A 74 -5.08 -14.02 -12.80
CA VAL A 74 -3.84 -13.57 -13.45
C VAL A 74 -2.97 -14.77 -13.80
N TRP A 75 -2.78 -15.70 -12.86
CA TRP A 75 -1.98 -16.90 -13.06
C TRP A 75 -2.48 -17.75 -14.26
N ARG A 76 -3.80 -17.92 -14.38
CA ARG A 76 -4.41 -18.67 -15.49
C ARG A 76 -4.37 -17.89 -16.80
N SER A 77 -4.63 -16.58 -16.77
CA SER A 77 -4.63 -15.73 -17.95
C SER A 77 -3.24 -15.53 -18.56
N LEU A 78 -2.18 -15.61 -17.76
CA LEU A 78 -0.79 -15.50 -18.20
C LEU A 78 -0.11 -16.88 -18.36
N SER A 79 -0.90 -17.93 -18.65
CA SER A 79 -0.39 -19.27 -18.95
C SER A 79 0.61 -19.79 -17.90
N PHE A 80 0.32 -19.56 -16.61
CA PHE A 80 1.15 -20.03 -15.50
C PHE A 80 2.59 -19.51 -15.50
N THR A 81 2.82 -18.32 -16.07
CA THR A 81 4.16 -17.70 -16.12
C THR A 81 4.33 -16.61 -15.05
N VAL A 82 3.28 -15.82 -14.79
CA VAL A 82 3.33 -14.70 -13.83
C VAL A 82 2.07 -14.71 -12.96
N SER A 83 2.26 -14.62 -11.65
CA SER A 83 1.16 -14.55 -10.67
C SER A 83 0.81 -13.11 -10.31
N GLY A 84 -0.41 -12.90 -9.82
CA GLY A 84 -0.83 -11.60 -9.30
C GLY A 84 0.03 -11.16 -8.10
N HIS A 85 0.57 -12.12 -7.34
CA HIS A 85 1.52 -11.87 -6.25
C HIS A 85 2.84 -11.26 -6.74
N SER A 86 3.35 -11.65 -7.91
CA SER A 86 4.54 -11.00 -8.48
C SER A 86 4.21 -9.59 -8.97
N LEU A 87 3.07 -9.43 -9.66
CA LEU A 87 2.66 -8.13 -10.21
C LEU A 87 2.33 -7.11 -9.11
N LYS A 88 1.78 -7.52 -7.96
CA LYS A 88 1.50 -6.58 -6.85
C LYS A 88 2.78 -5.94 -6.32
N HIS A 89 3.89 -6.68 -6.29
CA HIS A 89 5.19 -6.14 -5.84
C HIS A 89 5.74 -5.14 -6.85
N ILE A 90 5.57 -5.41 -8.15
CA ILE A 90 5.94 -4.47 -9.21
C ILE A 90 5.10 -3.20 -9.11
N ALA A 91 3.79 -3.31 -8.91
CA ALA A 91 2.90 -2.16 -8.72
C ALA A 91 3.31 -1.32 -7.48
N ALA A 92 3.57 -1.98 -6.35
CA ALA A 92 4.04 -1.30 -5.13
C ALA A 92 5.40 -0.60 -5.34
N ALA A 93 6.36 -1.27 -5.98
CA ALA A 93 7.67 -0.71 -6.28
C ALA A 93 7.57 0.49 -7.24
N ALA A 94 6.74 0.40 -8.28
CA ALA A 94 6.52 1.50 -9.22
C ALA A 94 5.96 2.75 -8.53
N SER A 95 5.00 2.57 -7.61
CA SER A 95 4.49 3.69 -6.80
C SER A 95 5.54 4.30 -5.89
N CYS A 96 6.39 3.49 -5.25
CA CYS A 96 7.52 3.99 -4.46
C CYS A 96 8.50 4.80 -5.33
N ILE A 97 8.86 4.31 -6.52
CA ILE A 97 9.76 5.00 -7.46
C ILE A 97 9.16 6.33 -7.90
N ALA A 98 7.87 6.35 -8.24
CA ALA A 98 7.19 7.59 -8.64
C ALA A 98 7.36 8.67 -7.56
N ILE A 99 7.06 8.34 -6.30
CA ILE A 99 7.19 9.29 -5.20
C ILE A 99 8.63 9.73 -4.97
N LEU A 100 9.59 8.79 -5.04
CA LEU A 100 11.01 9.13 -4.89
C LEU A 100 11.46 10.13 -5.96
N ALA A 101 11.11 9.89 -7.22
CA ALA A 101 11.44 10.80 -8.32
C ALA A 101 10.83 12.20 -8.13
N PHE A 102 9.65 12.28 -7.52
CA PHE A 102 9.02 13.56 -7.19
C PHE A 102 9.66 14.25 -5.98
N ILE A 103 9.99 13.51 -4.90
CA ILE A 103 10.68 14.06 -3.72
C ILE A 103 12.07 14.60 -4.09
N GLN A 104 12.76 13.93 -5.03
CA GLN A 104 14.08 14.33 -5.48
C GLN A 104 14.08 15.53 -6.44
N LYS A 105 12.91 15.97 -6.92
CA LYS A 105 12.80 17.12 -7.81
C LYS A 105 13.09 18.39 -7.00
N PRO A 106 14.10 19.20 -7.36
CA PRO A 106 14.41 20.41 -6.61
C PRO A 106 13.20 21.33 -6.59
N TYR A 107 12.85 21.81 -5.40
CA TYR A 107 11.76 22.77 -5.20
C TYR A 107 12.16 24.07 -5.89
N HIS A 108 11.72 24.27 -7.13
CA HIS A 108 11.76 25.59 -7.75
C HIS A 108 10.63 26.41 -7.14
N GLU A 109 10.96 27.32 -6.22
CA GLU A 109 10.05 28.39 -5.82
C GLU A 109 9.69 29.23 -7.06
N PRO A 110 8.42 29.62 -7.23
CA PRO A 110 8.03 30.63 -8.23
C PRO A 110 8.54 32.02 -7.88
#